data_AF-A0A7S0BWU6-F1
#
_entry.id   AF-A0A7S0BWU6-F1
#
_cell.length_a   1.000
_cell.length_b   1.000
_cell.length_c   1.000
_cell.angle_alpha   90.00
_cell.angle_beta   90.00
_cell.angle_gamma   90.00
#
_symmetry.space_group_name_H-M   'P 1'
#
loop_
_entity.id
_entity.type
_entity.pdbx_description
1 polymer ?
#
loop_
_entity_poly.entity_id
_entity_poly.type
_entity_poly.pdbx_seq_one_letter_code
_entity_poly.pdbx_strand_id
1 'polypeptide(L)'
;ADVTHYVRAGTAIDLEAANRSTSTYLVNKRLDMFPSLLTTDLCSLRGNIDRYAFSVLWEVKDDEQATIVDVSFTKSLIHSVAALTYARAQAYIDAGDADTSIPAQAVQRLAKLSRIFRAKRIAAGALTLASPEVKFVLKDNDRNNNPTDVQAYTLLEANALVEEFMLLANVTVGKKILRHYPTLAILRRHPSPNRSMFEGLISKAKTCRQFEIDISTSKTLADSLNASVDPTDPYVNKLLRILATRCMSPAQYFGSGDVRPQEWHHYGLAAPVYTHFTSPIRRYADVCVHRLLAASLGVQSL
;
A
#
# COMPACT_ATOMS: atom_id res chain seq x y z
N ALA A 1 -12.77 0.09 -6.37
CA ALA A 1 -14.13 -0.01 -5.82
C ALA A 1 -14.68 1.39 -5.61
N ASP A 2 -15.84 1.72 -6.17
CA ASP A 2 -16.52 2.99 -5.89
C ASP A 2 -17.49 2.87 -4.71
N VAL A 3 -16.95 2.93 -3.50
CA VAL A 3 -17.78 2.87 -2.27
C VAL A 3 -18.64 4.11 -2.10
N THR A 4 -18.12 5.28 -2.51
CA THR A 4 -18.81 6.58 -2.37
C THR A 4 -20.08 6.70 -3.22
N HIS A 5 -20.25 5.86 -4.25
CA HIS A 5 -21.51 5.75 -4.97
C HIS A 5 -22.65 5.24 -4.06
N TYR A 6 -22.34 4.27 -3.20
CA TYR A 6 -23.33 3.61 -2.33
C TYR A 6 -23.44 4.28 -0.95
N VAL A 7 -22.37 4.91 -0.46
CA VAL A 7 -22.28 5.47 0.89
C VAL A 7 -22.20 6.99 0.84
N ARG A 8 -23.35 7.66 0.99
CA ARG A 8 -23.47 9.12 1.03
C ARG A 8 -23.10 9.67 2.41
N ALA A 9 -22.49 10.85 2.41
CA ALA A 9 -22.07 11.53 3.64
C ALA A 9 -23.26 11.78 4.60
N GLY A 10 -23.03 11.62 5.90
CA GLY A 10 -24.02 11.89 6.95
C GLY A 10 -25.14 10.85 7.11
N THR A 11 -25.16 9.81 6.26
CA THR A 11 -26.08 8.68 6.44
C THR A 11 -25.66 7.80 7.61
N ALA A 12 -26.59 7.01 8.18
CA ALA A 12 -26.29 6.12 9.30
C ALA A 12 -25.13 5.14 9.00
N ILE A 13 -25.07 4.62 7.77
CA ILE A 13 -23.98 3.73 7.34
C ILE A 13 -22.64 4.45 7.21
N ASP A 14 -22.63 5.72 6.83
CA ASP A 14 -21.43 6.55 6.79
C ASP A 14 -20.92 6.86 8.21
N LEU A 15 -21.82 7.24 9.11
CA LEU A 15 -21.49 7.52 10.51
C LEU A 15 -20.93 6.28 11.22
N GLU A 16 -21.52 5.10 10.99
CA GLU A 16 -21.03 3.85 11.54
C GLU A 16 -19.65 3.47 10.97
N ALA A 17 -19.44 3.66 9.67
CA ALA A 17 -18.14 3.41 9.05
C ALA A 17 -17.06 4.39 9.54
N ALA A 18 -17.41 5.66 9.78
CA ALA A 18 -16.54 6.65 10.38
C ALA A 18 -16.13 6.22 11.81
N ASN A 19 -17.11 5.80 12.61
CA ASN A 19 -16.89 5.31 13.97
C ASN A 19 -15.97 4.07 14.00
N ARG A 20 -16.16 3.12 13.07
CA ARG A 20 -15.27 1.94 12.94
C ARG A 20 -13.90 2.29 12.38
N SER A 21 -13.81 3.29 11.49
CA SER A 21 -12.61 3.79 10.81
C SER A 21 -11.84 2.82 9.90
N THR A 22 -11.78 1.52 10.23
CA THR A 22 -11.08 0.49 9.46
C THR A 22 -11.73 -0.87 9.70
N SER A 23 -11.57 -1.80 8.75
CA SER A 23 -11.82 -3.21 9.02
C SER A 23 -10.66 -3.80 9.83
N THR A 24 -10.94 -4.63 10.82
CA THR A 24 -9.94 -5.30 11.67
C THR A 24 -9.83 -6.76 11.28
N TYR A 25 -8.61 -7.20 10.95
CA TYR A 25 -8.30 -8.57 10.54
C TYR A 25 -7.68 -9.31 11.72
N LEU A 26 -8.39 -10.30 12.24
CA LEU A 26 -7.92 -11.26 13.23
C LEU A 26 -7.61 -12.59 12.53
N VAL A 27 -6.93 -13.50 13.22
CA VAL A 27 -6.51 -14.79 12.66
C VAL A 27 -7.70 -15.59 12.09
N ASN A 28 -8.83 -15.63 12.81
CA ASN A 28 -10.00 -16.42 12.46
C ASN A 28 -11.24 -15.59 12.07
N LYS A 29 -11.15 -14.25 12.14
CA LYS A 29 -12.32 -13.37 11.95
C LYS A 29 -11.92 -12.04 11.33
N ARG A 30 -12.79 -11.53 10.45
CA ARG A 30 -12.72 -10.17 9.93
C ARG A 30 -13.87 -9.36 10.51
N LEU A 31 -13.54 -8.24 11.17
CA LEU A 31 -14.53 -7.26 11.62
C LEU A 31 -14.62 -6.18 10.54
N ASP A 32 -15.73 -6.18 9.79
CA ASP A 32 -15.87 -5.30 8.63
C ASP A 32 -16.29 -3.87 9.03
N MET A 33 -15.69 -2.89 8.36
CA MET A 33 -16.06 -1.47 8.46
C MET A 33 -17.46 -1.20 7.87
N PHE A 34 -17.82 -1.92 6.80
CA PHE A 34 -19.12 -1.84 6.14
C PHE A 34 -19.88 -3.18 6.21
N PRO A 35 -21.21 -3.19 6.03
CA PRO A 35 -21.98 -4.42 5.88
C PRO A 35 -21.43 -5.34 4.78
N SER A 36 -21.55 -6.66 4.98
CA SER A 36 -21.03 -7.68 4.06
C SER A 36 -21.52 -7.50 2.63
N LEU A 37 -22.78 -7.14 2.42
CA LEU A 37 -23.34 -6.87 1.09
C LEU A 37 -22.53 -5.84 0.29
N LEU A 38 -22.04 -4.78 0.95
CA LEU A 38 -21.16 -3.81 0.30
C LEU A 38 -19.75 -4.37 0.11
N THR A 39 -19.18 -4.98 1.15
CA THR A 39 -17.75 -5.36 1.15
C THR A 39 -17.45 -6.57 0.27
N THR A 40 -18.34 -7.56 0.21
CA THR A 40 -18.11 -8.83 -0.49
C THR A 40 -18.77 -8.90 -1.86
N ASP A 41 -19.76 -8.03 -2.15
CA ASP A 41 -20.50 -8.09 -3.41
C ASP A 41 -20.54 -6.77 -4.18
N LEU A 42 -21.27 -5.76 -3.71
CA LEU A 42 -21.58 -4.56 -4.51
C LEU A 42 -20.35 -3.70 -4.82
N CYS A 43 -19.46 -3.51 -3.85
CA CYS A 43 -18.22 -2.74 -4.05
C CYS A 43 -17.03 -3.62 -4.44
N SER A 44 -17.12 -4.93 -4.20
CA SER A 44 -16.06 -5.88 -4.54
C SER A 44 -15.93 -5.97 -6.06
N LEU A 45 -14.70 -5.76 -6.57
CA LEU A 45 -14.40 -5.84 -8.00
C LEU A 45 -14.25 -7.30 -8.43
N ARG A 46 -15.36 -8.05 -8.36
CA ARG A 46 -15.41 -9.47 -8.69
C ARG A 46 -15.18 -9.69 -10.20
N GLY A 47 -14.57 -10.82 -10.54
CA GLY A 47 -14.41 -11.24 -11.93
C GLY A 47 -15.76 -11.54 -12.58
N ASN A 48 -15.85 -11.28 -13.89
CA ASN A 48 -16.96 -11.54 -14.79
C ASN A 48 -18.28 -10.83 -14.45
N ILE A 49 -18.22 -9.70 -13.74
CA ILE A 49 -19.41 -8.89 -13.42
C ILE A 49 -19.06 -7.41 -13.50
N ASP A 50 -19.98 -6.61 -14.07
CA ASP A 50 -19.85 -5.16 -14.14
C ASP A 50 -19.87 -4.52 -12.74
N ARG A 51 -18.95 -3.60 -12.48
CA ARG A 51 -18.78 -2.93 -11.19
C ARG A 51 -18.38 -1.47 -11.36
N TYR A 52 -18.94 -0.60 -10.50
CA TYR A 52 -18.50 0.78 -10.41
C TYR A 52 -17.11 0.88 -9.75
N ALA A 53 -16.26 1.70 -10.34
CA ALA A 53 -14.91 1.96 -9.88
C ALA A 53 -14.58 3.46 -9.92
N PHE A 54 -13.57 3.83 -9.13
CA PHE A 54 -12.88 5.10 -9.29
C PHE A 54 -11.52 4.78 -9.92
N SER A 55 -11.36 5.13 -11.20
CA SER A 55 -10.18 4.84 -11.99
C SER A 55 -9.18 5.97 -11.93
N VAL A 56 -7.90 5.60 -11.77
CA VAL A 56 -6.74 6.45 -12.07
C VAL A 56 -6.09 5.85 -13.31
N LEU A 57 -6.00 6.64 -14.38
CA LEU A 57 -5.48 6.21 -15.67
C LEU A 57 -4.20 6.98 -15.95
N TRP A 58 -3.11 6.26 -16.17
CA TRP A 58 -1.82 6.86 -16.51
C TRP A 58 -1.48 6.58 -17.96
N GLU A 59 -0.99 7.60 -18.65
CA GLU A 59 -0.24 7.41 -19.88
C GLU A 59 1.24 7.29 -19.51
N VAL A 60 1.84 6.15 -19.85
CA VAL A 60 3.23 5.84 -19.52
C VAL A 60 3.99 5.59 -20.81
N LYS A 61 5.07 6.34 -21.01
CA LYS A 61 5.95 6.15 -22.16
C LYS A 61 6.63 4.78 -22.07
N ASP A 62 6.66 4.04 -23.18
CA ASP A 62 7.35 2.75 -23.25
C ASP A 62 8.85 2.96 -23.48
N ASP A 63 9.51 3.53 -22.49
CA ASP A 63 10.96 3.71 -22.42
C ASP A 63 11.52 3.03 -21.17
N GLU A 64 12.85 2.99 -21.05
CA GLU A 64 13.55 2.38 -19.90
C GLU A 64 13.21 3.08 -18.58
N GLN A 65 12.72 4.31 -18.63
CA GLN A 65 12.37 5.08 -17.46
C GLN A 65 10.90 4.92 -17.05
N ALA A 66 10.02 4.37 -17.91
CA ALA A 66 8.59 4.32 -17.68
C ALA A 66 8.04 5.70 -17.24
N THR A 67 8.37 6.75 -17.99
CA THR A 67 7.98 8.12 -17.62
C THR A 67 6.47 8.29 -17.75
N ILE A 68 5.83 8.78 -16.69
CA ILE A 68 4.40 9.13 -16.70
C ILE A 68 4.25 10.45 -17.45
N VAL A 69 3.52 10.42 -18.56
CA VAL A 69 3.29 11.56 -19.45
C VAL A 69 2.03 12.31 -19.03
N ASP A 70 0.97 11.58 -18.72
CA ASP A 70 -0.29 12.15 -18.29
C ASP A 70 -0.98 11.28 -17.23
N VAL A 71 -1.88 11.90 -16.48
CA VAL A 71 -2.78 11.21 -15.56
C VAL A 71 -4.18 11.81 -15.59
N SER A 72 -5.17 10.93 -15.76
CA SER A 72 -6.59 11.28 -15.64
C SER A 72 -7.26 10.48 -14.53
N PHE A 73 -8.33 11.06 -13.98
CA PHE A 73 -9.12 10.48 -12.89
C PHE A 73 -10.58 10.48 -13.32
N THR A 74 -11.28 9.38 -13.14
CA THR A 74 -12.70 9.30 -13.50
C THR A 74 -13.45 8.23 -12.72
N LYS A 75 -14.75 8.45 -12.51
CA LYS A 75 -15.66 7.37 -12.13
C LYS A 75 -15.95 6.51 -13.36
N SER A 76 -15.97 5.21 -13.20
CA SER A 76 -16.03 4.26 -14.32
C SER A 76 -16.92 3.06 -14.01
N LEU A 77 -17.41 2.42 -15.06
CA LEU A 77 -17.94 1.06 -15.03
C LEU A 77 -16.86 0.14 -15.61
N ILE A 78 -16.48 -0.89 -14.87
CA ILE A 78 -15.46 -1.86 -15.30
C ILE A 78 -16.02 -3.28 -15.31
N HIS A 79 -15.46 -4.12 -16.16
CA HIS A 79 -15.69 -5.55 -16.19
C HIS A 79 -14.35 -6.26 -15.92
N SER A 80 -14.16 -6.78 -14.71
CA SER A 80 -12.93 -7.51 -14.40
C SER A 80 -12.97 -8.87 -15.10
N VAL A 81 -12.08 -9.12 -16.05
CA VAL A 81 -12.06 -10.39 -16.81
C VAL A 81 -11.65 -11.59 -15.96
N ALA A 82 -10.97 -11.38 -14.84
CA ALA A 82 -10.53 -12.44 -13.95
C ALA A 82 -10.11 -11.92 -12.56
N ALA A 83 -10.25 -12.78 -11.55
CA ALA A 83 -9.74 -12.56 -10.20
C ALA A 83 -8.58 -13.53 -9.91
N LEU A 84 -7.35 -13.03 -10.04
CA LEU A 84 -6.14 -13.85 -9.86
C LEU A 84 -5.69 -13.91 -8.40
N THR A 85 -5.24 -15.09 -7.98
CA THR A 85 -4.41 -15.22 -6.76
C THR A 85 -2.98 -14.78 -7.07
N TYR A 86 -2.20 -14.40 -6.05
CA TYR A 86 -0.78 -14.02 -6.25
C TYR A 86 0.04 -15.13 -6.92
N ALA A 87 -0.20 -16.40 -6.57
CA ALA A 87 0.49 -17.53 -7.19
C ALA A 87 0.16 -17.65 -8.69
N ARG A 88 -1.12 -17.50 -9.08
CA ARG A 88 -1.50 -17.50 -10.50
C ARG A 88 -0.94 -16.29 -11.25
N ALA A 89 -1.00 -15.10 -10.63
CA ALA A 89 -0.40 -13.91 -11.21
C ALA A 89 1.12 -14.07 -11.42
N GLN A 90 1.83 -14.74 -10.50
CA GLN A 90 3.24 -15.07 -10.66
C GLN A 90 3.49 -16.00 -11.86
N ALA A 91 2.65 -17.02 -12.06
CA ALA A 91 2.76 -17.91 -13.21
C ALA A 91 2.63 -17.15 -14.55
N TYR A 92 1.74 -16.16 -14.63
CA TYR A 92 1.65 -15.26 -15.79
C TYR A 92 2.92 -14.43 -16.00
N ILE A 93 3.54 -13.95 -14.92
CA ILE A 93 4.77 -13.16 -14.99
C ILE A 93 5.94 -14.01 -15.51
N ASP A 94 6.06 -15.24 -15.02
CA ASP A 94 7.22 -16.10 -15.27
C ASP A 94 7.24 -16.71 -16.67
N ALA A 95 6.13 -17.35 -17.08
CA ALA A 95 6.09 -18.17 -18.29
C ALA A 95 4.98 -17.77 -19.28
N GLY A 96 4.07 -16.87 -18.88
CA GLY A 96 2.77 -16.74 -19.54
C GLY A 96 1.95 -18.00 -19.28
N ASP A 97 1.00 -17.93 -18.34
CA ASP A 97 0.15 -19.06 -17.96
C ASP A 97 -0.56 -19.64 -19.22
N ALA A 98 -0.81 -20.95 -19.23
CA ALA A 98 -1.49 -21.63 -20.35
C ALA A 98 -2.96 -21.18 -20.51
N ASP A 99 -3.50 -20.54 -19.48
CA ASP A 99 -4.84 -19.94 -19.48
C ASP A 99 -4.86 -18.64 -20.30
N THR A 100 -5.51 -18.69 -21.47
CA THR A 100 -5.65 -17.58 -22.41
C THR A 100 -6.78 -16.61 -22.07
N SER A 101 -7.51 -16.81 -20.96
CA SER A 101 -8.61 -15.93 -20.53
C SER A 101 -8.16 -14.49 -20.25
N ILE A 102 -6.87 -14.29 -19.96
CA ILE A 102 -6.26 -12.98 -19.73
C ILE A 102 -5.11 -12.82 -20.73
N PRO A 103 -4.94 -11.65 -21.35
CA PRO A 103 -3.74 -11.35 -22.12
C PRO A 103 -2.50 -11.40 -21.22
N ALA A 104 -1.74 -12.48 -21.28
CA ALA A 104 -0.53 -12.67 -20.46
C ALA A 104 0.45 -11.50 -20.58
N GLN A 105 0.57 -10.96 -21.79
CA GLN A 105 1.40 -9.78 -22.11
C GLN A 105 1.03 -8.56 -21.27
N ALA A 106 -0.24 -8.38 -20.89
CA ALA A 106 -0.66 -7.25 -20.06
C ALA A 106 -0.10 -7.38 -18.64
N VAL A 107 -0.16 -8.57 -18.05
CA VAL A 107 0.39 -8.84 -16.71
C VAL A 107 1.91 -8.70 -16.70
N GLN A 108 2.59 -9.24 -17.72
CA GLN A 108 4.04 -9.11 -17.88
C GLN A 108 4.48 -7.66 -18.08
N ARG A 109 3.70 -6.86 -18.83
CA ARG A 109 3.97 -5.42 -19.00
C ARG A 109 3.82 -4.67 -17.69
N LEU A 110 2.78 -4.95 -16.91
CA LEU A 110 2.63 -4.37 -15.56
C LEU A 110 3.79 -4.78 -14.64
N ALA A 111 4.25 -6.04 -14.71
CA ALA A 111 5.41 -6.49 -13.96
C ALA A 111 6.69 -5.71 -14.34
N LYS A 112 6.97 -5.56 -15.64
CA LYS A 112 8.08 -4.75 -16.16
C LYS A 112 8.04 -3.31 -15.60
N LEU A 113 6.89 -2.65 -15.69
CA LEU A 113 6.71 -1.29 -15.19
C LEU A 113 6.90 -1.21 -13.67
N SER A 114 6.38 -2.19 -12.92
CA SER A 114 6.52 -2.23 -11.46
C SER A 114 7.98 -2.34 -11.01
N ARG A 115 8.83 -3.10 -11.73
CA ARG A 115 10.28 -3.17 -11.45
C ARG A 115 10.93 -1.80 -11.58
N ILE A 116 10.59 -1.05 -12.64
CA ILE A 116 11.13 0.30 -12.89
C ILE A 116 10.67 1.28 -11.80
N PHE A 117 9.37 1.28 -11.45
CA PHE A 117 8.84 2.13 -10.38
C PHE A 117 9.46 1.81 -9.02
N ARG A 118 9.61 0.52 -8.70
CA ARG A 118 10.28 0.08 -7.48
C ARG A 118 11.72 0.55 -7.43
N ALA A 119 12.48 0.38 -8.53
CA ALA A 119 13.87 0.83 -8.60
C ALA A 119 14.00 2.34 -8.38
N LYS A 120 13.13 3.15 -9.01
CA LYS A 120 13.08 4.61 -8.79
C LYS A 120 12.77 4.97 -7.34
N ARG A 121 11.82 4.28 -6.73
CA ARG A 121 11.41 4.50 -5.33
C ARG A 121 12.52 4.14 -4.34
N ILE A 122 13.22 3.04 -4.55
CA ILE A 122 14.39 2.65 -3.75
C ILE A 122 15.54 3.65 -3.95
N ALA A 123 15.81 4.07 -5.18
CA ALA A 123 16.82 5.09 -5.47
C ALA A 123 16.51 6.44 -4.78
N ALA A 124 15.24 6.81 -4.68
CA ALA A 124 14.78 7.98 -3.93
C ALA A 124 14.89 7.83 -2.40
N GLY A 125 15.21 6.63 -1.89
CA GLY A 125 15.43 6.38 -0.46
C GLY A 125 14.26 5.73 0.26
N ALA A 126 13.36 5.04 -0.45
CA ALA A 126 12.33 4.27 0.22
C ALA A 126 12.92 3.07 0.95
N LEU A 127 12.40 2.80 2.14
CA LEU A 127 12.91 1.75 3.00
C LEU A 127 12.33 0.40 2.60
N THR A 128 13.18 -0.62 2.53
CA THR A 128 12.75 -2.02 2.50
C THR A 128 12.92 -2.61 3.90
N LEU A 129 11.90 -2.42 4.72
CA LEU A 129 11.87 -2.96 6.08
C LEU A 129 11.26 -4.36 6.08
N ALA A 130 11.71 -5.19 7.02
CA ALA A 130 11.20 -6.54 7.20
C ALA A 130 10.19 -6.56 8.35
N SER A 131 9.06 -7.22 8.13
CA SER A 131 8.12 -7.61 9.18
C SER A 131 8.07 -9.14 9.23
N PRO A 132 8.08 -9.76 10.42
CA PRO A 132 7.85 -11.19 10.57
C PRO A 132 6.35 -11.47 10.42
N GLU A 133 5.81 -11.30 9.23
CA GLU A 133 4.42 -11.70 8.97
C GLU A 133 4.33 -13.22 8.89
N VAL A 134 3.50 -13.79 9.76
CA VAL A 134 3.23 -15.22 9.83
C VAL A 134 1.77 -15.49 9.46
N LYS A 135 1.55 -16.58 8.73
CA LYS A 135 0.23 -17.09 8.38
C LYS A 135 -0.04 -18.34 9.21
N PHE A 136 -1.12 -18.33 9.97
CA PHE A 136 -1.61 -19.52 10.65
C PHE A 136 -2.35 -20.40 9.64
N VAL A 137 -1.97 -21.67 9.59
CA VAL A 137 -2.75 -22.70 8.90
C VAL A 137 -3.81 -23.18 9.87
N LEU A 138 -5.07 -23.08 9.48
CA LEU A 138 -6.19 -23.54 10.29
C LEU A 138 -6.62 -24.91 9.80
N LYS A 139 -7.08 -25.77 10.71
CA LYS A 139 -7.62 -27.09 10.33
C LYS A 139 -8.93 -26.91 9.57
N ASP A 140 -8.99 -27.38 8.33
CA ASP A 140 -10.24 -27.41 7.57
C ASP A 140 -11.31 -28.22 8.33
N ASN A 141 -12.54 -27.70 8.40
CA ASN A 141 -13.73 -28.30 9.03
C ASN A 141 -13.76 -28.41 10.57
N ASP A 142 -12.89 -27.71 11.31
CA ASP A 142 -13.06 -27.54 12.77
C ASP A 142 -13.91 -26.29 13.07
N ARG A 143 -15.03 -26.44 13.79
CA ARG A 143 -15.88 -25.30 14.23
C ARG A 143 -15.10 -24.28 15.06
N ASN A 144 -14.00 -24.68 15.68
CA ASN A 144 -13.20 -23.82 16.55
C ASN A 144 -12.04 -23.11 15.81
N ASN A 145 -11.81 -23.38 14.51
CA ASN A 145 -10.72 -22.78 13.72
C ASN A 145 -9.35 -22.87 14.43
N ASN A 146 -9.03 -24.05 14.99
CA ASN A 146 -7.78 -24.25 15.72
C ASN A 146 -6.57 -24.19 14.75
N PRO A 147 -5.51 -23.41 15.07
CA PRO A 147 -4.31 -23.34 14.24
C PRO A 147 -3.51 -24.64 14.35
N THR A 148 -3.14 -25.21 13.21
CA THR A 148 -2.36 -26.46 13.11
C THR A 148 -0.90 -26.22 12.80
N ASP A 149 -0.59 -25.11 12.13
CA ASP A 149 0.77 -24.78 11.70
C ASP A 149 0.94 -23.25 11.58
N VAL A 150 2.20 -22.79 11.58
CA VAL A 150 2.56 -21.38 11.39
C VAL A 150 3.61 -21.31 10.29
N GLN A 151 3.25 -20.65 9.20
CA GLN A 151 4.11 -20.51 8.02
C GLN A 151 4.54 -19.06 7.83
N ALA A 152 5.77 -18.84 7.39
CA ALA A 152 6.21 -17.51 6.99
C ALA A 152 5.46 -17.08 5.72
N TYR A 153 5.02 -15.81 5.66
CA TYR A 153 4.44 -15.28 4.44
C TYR A 153 5.54 -15.00 3.40
N THR A 154 5.53 -15.73 2.30
CA THR A 154 6.48 -15.52 1.19
C THR A 154 5.96 -14.42 0.26
N LEU A 155 6.74 -13.36 0.12
CA LEU A 155 6.45 -12.28 -0.84
C LEU A 155 6.87 -12.70 -2.24
N LEU A 156 5.91 -12.75 -3.17
CA LEU A 156 6.15 -12.99 -4.59
C LEU A 156 6.36 -11.66 -5.32
N GLU A 157 6.90 -11.71 -6.54
CA GLU A 157 6.98 -10.53 -7.40
C GLU A 157 5.58 -9.97 -7.71
N ALA A 158 4.59 -10.84 -7.86
CA ALA A 158 3.19 -10.43 -8.01
C ALA A 158 2.69 -9.55 -6.83
N ASN A 159 3.18 -9.76 -5.60
CA ASN A 159 2.87 -8.88 -4.47
C ASN A 159 3.45 -7.48 -4.68
N ALA A 160 4.73 -7.41 -5.06
CA ALA A 160 5.42 -6.15 -5.34
C ALA A 160 4.78 -5.40 -6.52
N LEU A 161 4.35 -6.10 -7.56
CA LEU A 161 3.63 -5.51 -8.69
C LEU A 161 2.42 -4.72 -8.21
N VAL A 162 1.54 -5.36 -7.44
CA VAL A 162 0.34 -4.70 -6.90
C VAL A 162 0.74 -3.54 -5.98
N GLU A 163 1.72 -3.73 -5.10
CA GLU A 163 2.20 -2.70 -4.18
C GLU A 163 2.61 -1.41 -4.92
N GLU A 164 3.45 -1.51 -5.96
CA GLU A 164 3.95 -0.33 -6.69
C GLU A 164 2.83 0.46 -7.37
N PHE A 165 1.86 -0.20 -8.01
CA PHE A 165 0.72 0.50 -8.60
C PHE A 165 -0.22 1.10 -7.55
N MET A 166 -0.40 0.43 -6.40
CA MET A 166 -1.18 0.99 -5.30
C MET A 166 -0.50 2.23 -4.70
N LEU A 167 0.82 2.19 -4.52
CA LEU A 167 1.61 3.34 -4.07
C LEU A 167 1.53 4.49 -5.07
N LEU A 168 1.68 4.20 -6.37
CA LEU A 168 1.55 5.20 -7.42
C LEU A 168 0.16 5.86 -7.43
N ALA A 169 -0.91 5.07 -7.32
CA ALA A 169 -2.29 5.56 -7.17
C ALA A 169 -2.41 6.53 -6.00
N ASN A 170 -1.95 6.11 -4.83
CA ASN A 170 -2.02 6.86 -3.58
C ASN A 170 -1.24 8.19 -3.66
N VAL A 171 -0.01 8.18 -4.17
CA VAL A 171 0.79 9.41 -4.36
C VAL A 171 0.11 10.35 -5.37
N THR A 172 -0.37 9.81 -6.48
CA THR A 172 -0.96 10.61 -7.57
C THR A 172 -2.27 11.26 -7.15
N VAL A 173 -3.14 10.52 -6.48
CA VAL A 173 -4.38 11.06 -5.90
C VAL A 173 -4.08 12.06 -4.80
N GLY A 174 -3.13 11.78 -3.90
CA GLY A 174 -2.71 12.70 -2.85
C GLY A 174 -2.27 14.06 -3.40
N LYS A 175 -1.47 14.07 -4.46
CA LYS A 175 -1.08 15.31 -5.17
C LYS A 175 -2.28 16.03 -5.79
N LYS A 176 -3.21 15.29 -6.42
CA LYS A 176 -4.40 15.87 -7.06
C LYS A 176 -5.32 16.56 -6.06
N ILE A 177 -5.66 15.88 -4.96
CA ILE A 177 -6.56 16.45 -3.94
C ILE A 177 -5.90 17.64 -3.24
N LEU A 178 -4.59 17.57 -2.97
CA LEU A 178 -3.85 18.66 -2.33
C LEU A 178 -3.78 19.91 -3.21
N ARG A 179 -3.56 19.74 -4.52
CA ARG A 179 -3.56 20.86 -5.47
C ARG A 179 -4.91 21.57 -5.52
N HIS A 180 -6.01 20.82 -5.41
CA HIS A 180 -7.35 21.38 -5.48
C HIS A 180 -7.85 21.91 -4.13
N TYR A 181 -7.48 21.26 -3.03
CA TYR A 181 -7.88 21.60 -1.66
C TYR A 181 -6.65 21.73 -0.74
N PRO A 182 -5.88 22.83 -0.82
CA PRO A 182 -4.60 22.96 -0.12
C PRO A 182 -4.69 22.85 1.41
N THR A 183 -5.84 23.18 2.00
CA THR A 183 -6.05 23.18 3.46
C THR A 183 -6.94 22.05 3.97
N LEU A 184 -7.60 21.28 3.08
CA LEU A 184 -8.59 20.26 3.45
C LEU A 184 -8.23 18.85 2.95
N ALA A 185 -7.10 18.69 2.25
CA ALA A 185 -6.70 17.40 1.74
C ALA A 185 -6.35 16.44 2.89
N ILE A 186 -6.97 15.27 2.90
CA ILE A 186 -6.64 14.20 3.85
C ILE A 186 -5.42 13.46 3.34
N LEU A 187 -4.34 13.53 4.11
CA LEU A 187 -3.04 12.97 3.77
C LEU A 187 -2.57 12.01 4.87
N ARG A 188 -1.49 11.28 4.58
CA ARG A 188 -0.84 10.38 5.53
C ARG A 188 0.66 10.59 5.49
N ARG A 189 1.25 10.97 6.63
CA ARG A 189 2.68 11.19 6.78
C ARG A 189 3.33 10.08 7.60
N HIS A 190 4.64 9.96 7.44
CA HIS A 190 5.49 9.14 8.29
C HIS A 190 6.68 10.02 8.70
N PRO A 191 6.67 10.57 9.93
CA PRO A 191 7.74 11.43 10.40
C PRO A 191 9.09 10.71 10.42
N SER A 192 10.17 11.47 10.33
CA SER A 192 11.52 10.93 10.56
C SER A 192 11.61 10.25 11.94
N PRO A 193 12.40 9.18 12.07
CA PRO A 193 12.54 8.47 13.33
C PRO A 193 13.19 9.36 14.41
N ASN A 194 12.77 9.18 15.66
CA ASN A 194 13.44 9.80 16.78
C ASN A 194 14.77 9.08 17.05
N ARG A 195 15.88 9.84 17.15
CA ARG A 195 17.20 9.28 17.39
C ARG A 195 17.28 8.40 18.63
N SER A 196 16.60 8.78 19.72
CA SER A 196 16.60 8.01 20.97
C SER A 196 16.04 6.59 20.78
N MET A 197 15.10 6.40 19.86
CA MET A 197 14.53 5.09 19.54
C MET A 197 15.53 4.18 18.82
N PHE A 198 16.52 4.75 18.12
CA PHE A 198 17.53 4.05 17.35
C PHE A 198 18.85 3.84 18.09
N GLU A 199 19.12 4.58 19.17
CA GLU A 199 20.40 4.53 19.91
C GLU A 199 20.82 3.11 20.29
N GLY A 200 19.88 2.32 20.83
CA GLY A 200 20.14 0.93 21.20
C GLY A 200 20.51 0.05 20.01
N LEU A 201 19.79 0.20 18.88
CA LEU A 201 20.08 -0.54 17.65
C LEU A 201 21.43 -0.15 17.05
N ILE A 202 21.70 1.16 16.94
CA ILE A 202 22.96 1.71 16.41
C ILE A 202 24.14 1.21 17.25
N SER A 203 24.04 1.34 18.58
CA SER A 203 25.09 0.91 19.51
C SER A 203 25.37 -0.59 19.37
N LYS A 204 24.34 -1.44 19.40
CA LYS A 204 24.51 -2.90 19.31
C LYS A 204 25.01 -3.36 17.95
N ALA A 205 24.52 -2.76 16.86
CA ALA A 205 25.02 -3.06 15.51
C ALA A 205 26.52 -2.77 15.40
N LYS A 206 26.97 -1.63 15.95
CA LYS A 206 28.39 -1.25 15.97
C LYS A 206 29.23 -2.14 16.88
N THR A 207 28.80 -2.40 18.12
CA THR A 207 29.62 -3.18 19.08
C THR A 207 29.67 -4.67 18.74
N CYS A 208 28.58 -5.25 18.25
CA CYS A 208 28.49 -6.70 18.06
C CYS A 208 28.92 -7.18 16.67
N ARG A 209 28.83 -6.31 15.66
CA ARG A 209 29.09 -6.65 14.25
C ARG A 209 29.82 -5.56 13.46
N GLN A 210 30.22 -4.45 14.09
CA GLN A 210 30.92 -3.33 13.45
C GLN A 210 30.11 -2.67 12.31
N PHE A 211 28.79 -2.82 12.32
CA PHE A 211 27.93 -2.17 11.35
C PHE A 211 27.62 -0.73 11.75
N GLU A 212 27.65 0.18 10.78
CA GLU A 212 27.33 1.59 10.98
C GLU A 212 25.94 1.89 10.42
N ILE A 213 24.96 2.09 11.31
CA ILE A 213 23.59 2.43 10.95
C ILE A 213 23.42 3.96 10.98
N ASP A 214 23.07 4.55 9.84
CA ASP A 214 22.83 5.99 9.70
C ASP A 214 21.34 6.27 9.54
N ILE A 215 20.79 7.20 10.33
CA ILE A 215 19.37 7.59 10.30
C ILE A 215 19.17 9.05 9.82
N SER A 216 20.22 9.67 9.28
CA SER A 216 20.18 11.07 8.82
C SER A 216 19.09 11.32 7.77
N THR A 217 18.88 10.35 6.88
CA THR A 217 17.82 10.35 5.87
C THR A 217 17.29 8.92 5.68
N SER A 218 16.14 8.78 5.02
CA SER A 218 15.63 7.46 4.67
C SER A 218 16.57 6.71 3.71
N LYS A 219 17.27 7.43 2.81
CA LYS A 219 18.24 6.83 1.88
C LYS A 219 19.48 6.29 2.61
N THR A 220 20.08 7.07 3.49
CA THR A 220 21.27 6.65 4.26
C THR A 220 20.94 5.51 5.21
N LEU A 221 19.73 5.46 5.76
CA LEU A 221 19.25 4.30 6.50
C LEU A 221 19.07 3.06 5.63
N ALA A 222 18.46 3.20 4.45
CA ALA A 222 18.34 2.10 3.51
C ALA A 222 19.73 1.55 3.13
N ASP A 223 20.68 2.43 2.81
CA ASP A 223 22.02 2.07 2.36
C ASP A 223 22.84 1.42 3.46
N SER A 224 22.84 1.98 4.67
CA SER A 224 23.53 1.37 5.81
C SER A 224 22.95 0.00 6.17
N LEU A 225 21.62 -0.16 6.14
CA LEU A 225 20.99 -1.48 6.31
C LEU A 225 21.32 -2.44 5.17
N ASN A 226 21.43 -1.98 3.91
CA ASN A 226 21.84 -2.82 2.78
C ASN A 226 23.30 -3.26 2.91
N ALA A 227 24.18 -2.41 3.44
CA ALA A 227 25.60 -2.72 3.66
C ALA A 227 25.85 -3.61 4.88
N SER A 228 24.90 -3.69 5.83
CA SER A 228 25.00 -4.47 7.07
C SER A 228 24.78 -5.97 6.83
N VAL A 229 25.65 -6.61 6.04
CA VAL A 229 25.59 -8.03 5.69
C VAL A 229 26.66 -8.79 6.47
N ASP A 230 26.22 -9.77 7.26
CA ASP A 230 27.11 -10.71 7.94
C ASP A 230 27.34 -11.93 7.03
N PRO A 231 28.60 -12.21 6.62
CA PRO A 231 28.90 -13.32 5.72
C PRO A 231 28.70 -14.70 6.37
N THR A 232 28.65 -14.76 7.71
CA THR A 232 28.48 -16.00 8.47
C THR A 232 27.02 -16.30 8.81
N ASP A 233 26.18 -15.26 8.90
CA ASP A 233 24.77 -15.40 9.22
C ASP A 233 23.90 -14.38 8.44
N PRO A 234 23.33 -14.78 7.29
CA PRO A 234 22.44 -13.94 6.48
C PRO A 234 21.21 -13.44 7.24
N TYR A 235 20.80 -14.10 8.34
CA TYR A 235 19.65 -13.69 9.13
C TYR A 235 19.90 -12.38 9.89
N VAL A 236 21.16 -12.04 10.19
CA VAL A 236 21.52 -10.80 10.92
C VAL A 236 20.97 -9.57 10.21
N ASN A 237 21.07 -9.49 8.89
CA ASN A 237 20.50 -8.36 8.14
C ASN A 237 18.98 -8.28 8.30
N LYS A 238 18.30 -9.43 8.23
CA LYS A 238 16.84 -9.51 8.42
C LYS A 238 16.46 -9.08 9.83
N LEU A 239 17.20 -9.50 10.85
CA LEU A 239 17.01 -9.09 12.24
C LEU A 239 17.17 -7.58 12.41
N LEU A 240 18.23 -6.99 11.86
CA LEU A 240 18.44 -5.53 11.90
C LEU A 240 17.27 -4.78 11.28
N ARG A 241 16.74 -5.25 10.14
CA ARG A 241 15.55 -4.65 9.51
C ARG A 241 14.30 -4.78 10.37
N ILE A 242 14.07 -5.92 11.02
CA ILE A 242 12.94 -6.11 11.95
C ILE A 242 13.04 -5.15 13.13
N LEU A 243 14.23 -5.01 13.71
CA LEU A 243 14.48 -4.09 14.82
C LEU A 243 14.32 -2.63 14.38
N ALA A 244 14.87 -2.27 13.21
CA ALA A 244 14.71 -0.93 12.64
C ALA A 244 13.23 -0.57 12.45
N THR A 245 12.38 -1.51 12.02
CA THR A 245 10.92 -1.30 11.94
C THR A 245 10.31 -0.91 13.28
N ARG A 246 10.76 -1.53 14.38
CA ARG A 246 10.26 -1.23 15.74
C ARG A 246 10.73 0.11 16.28
N CYS A 247 11.85 0.62 15.77
CA CYS A 247 12.39 1.93 16.14
C CYS A 247 11.73 3.10 15.37
N MET A 248 10.96 2.81 14.31
CA MET A 248 10.28 3.84 13.50
C MET A 248 9.16 4.53 14.26
N SER A 249 8.92 5.79 13.90
CA SER A 249 7.74 6.53 14.36
C SER A 249 6.47 5.98 13.68
N PRO A 250 5.30 5.95 14.34
CA PRO A 250 4.07 5.53 13.69
C PRO A 250 3.67 6.53 12.59
N ALA A 251 3.23 6.01 11.44
CA ALA A 251 2.64 6.83 10.39
C ALA A 251 1.21 7.28 10.76
N GLN A 252 0.87 8.53 10.44
CA GLN A 252 -0.33 9.22 10.94
C GLN A 252 -1.10 9.87 9.79
N TYR A 253 -2.43 9.86 9.90
CA TYR A 253 -3.29 10.68 9.02
C TYR A 253 -3.33 12.11 9.54
N PHE A 254 -3.53 13.07 8.63
CA PHE A 254 -3.65 14.49 8.97
C PHE A 254 -4.41 15.25 7.88
N GLY A 255 -5.03 16.38 8.23
CA GLY A 255 -5.53 17.36 7.26
C GLY A 255 -4.40 18.29 6.82
N SER A 256 -4.32 18.61 5.53
CA SER A 256 -3.21 19.41 5.00
C SER A 256 -3.13 20.82 5.59
N GLY A 257 -4.22 21.36 6.13
CA GLY A 257 -4.24 22.63 6.87
C GLY A 257 -3.68 22.56 8.30
N ASP A 258 -3.62 21.36 8.90
CA ASP A 258 -3.22 21.18 10.31
C ASP A 258 -1.69 21.04 10.48
N VAL A 259 -0.99 20.73 9.40
CA VAL A 259 0.44 20.39 9.41
C VAL A 259 1.17 21.20 8.36
N ARG A 260 2.36 21.72 8.71
CA ARG A 260 3.17 22.52 7.79
C ARG A 260 3.69 21.68 6.60
N PRO A 261 3.79 22.25 5.39
CA PRO A 261 4.22 21.53 4.19
C PRO A 261 5.53 20.75 4.31
N GLN A 262 6.50 21.25 5.07
CA GLN A 262 7.80 20.60 5.28
C GLN A 262 7.67 19.27 6.03
N GLU A 263 6.56 19.04 6.73
CA GLU A 263 6.34 17.85 7.53
C GLU A 263 5.33 16.88 6.89
N TRP A 264 4.92 17.08 5.64
CA TRP A 264 4.01 16.17 4.93
C TRP A 264 4.69 14.88 4.45
N HIS A 265 6.02 14.89 4.41
CA HIS A 265 6.83 13.81 3.88
C HIS A 265 6.53 12.46 4.55
N HIS A 266 6.59 11.39 3.75
CA HIS A 266 6.46 10.02 4.21
C HIS A 266 7.82 9.31 4.19
N TYR A 267 8.54 9.35 5.31
CA TYR A 267 9.91 8.87 5.49
C TYR A 267 10.13 7.47 4.90
N GLY A 268 9.32 6.48 5.31
CA GLY A 268 9.50 5.10 4.86
C GLY A 268 9.25 4.86 3.36
N LEU A 269 8.49 5.73 2.69
CA LEU A 269 8.17 5.60 1.27
C LEU A 269 9.00 6.54 0.39
N ALA A 270 9.81 7.43 1.00
CA ALA A 270 10.48 8.54 0.34
C ALA A 270 9.54 9.37 -0.57
N ALA A 271 8.30 9.56 -0.13
CA ALA A 271 7.29 10.31 -0.88
C ALA A 271 7.05 11.68 -0.24
N PRO A 272 7.11 12.80 -0.99
CA PRO A 272 6.86 14.13 -0.43
C PRO A 272 5.40 14.34 0.01
N VAL A 273 4.46 13.67 -0.68
CA VAL A 273 3.03 13.69 -0.37
C VAL A 273 2.48 12.29 -0.58
N TYR A 274 1.67 11.82 0.37
CA TYR A 274 1.05 10.50 0.32
C TYR A 274 -0.33 10.54 0.98
N THR A 275 -1.24 9.69 0.50
CA THR A 275 -2.55 9.46 1.13
C THR A 275 -2.95 7.99 0.96
N HIS A 276 -4.10 7.60 1.48
CA HIS A 276 -4.70 6.30 1.17
C HIS A 276 -5.98 6.50 0.33
N PHE A 277 -6.02 5.86 -0.83
CA PHE A 277 -7.12 5.91 -1.80
C PHE A 277 -7.57 4.51 -2.23
N THR A 278 -6.68 3.52 -2.21
CA THR A 278 -6.87 2.25 -2.92
C THR A 278 -7.73 1.21 -2.20
N SER A 279 -8.23 1.47 -0.99
CA SER A 279 -8.95 0.47 -0.17
C SER A 279 -10.15 1.05 0.60
N PRO A 280 -11.10 1.75 -0.07
CA PRO A 280 -12.25 2.38 0.59
C PRO A 280 -13.21 1.40 1.26
N ILE A 281 -13.18 0.11 0.90
CA ILE A 281 -14.03 -0.92 1.53
C ILE A 281 -13.64 -1.15 3.00
N ARG A 282 -12.37 -0.91 3.36
CA ARG A 282 -11.80 -1.31 4.65
C ARG A 282 -11.08 -0.19 5.39
N ARG A 283 -11.08 1.04 4.87
CA ARG A 283 -10.45 2.21 5.49
C ARG A 283 -11.28 3.45 5.19
N TYR A 284 -11.71 4.14 6.23
CA TYR A 284 -12.58 5.32 6.09
C TYR A 284 -11.82 6.52 5.53
N ALA A 285 -10.52 6.64 5.80
CA ALA A 285 -9.67 7.66 5.19
C ALA A 285 -9.74 7.63 3.64
N ASP A 286 -9.72 6.44 3.05
CA ASP A 286 -9.90 6.26 1.61
C ASP A 286 -11.29 6.71 1.14
N VAL A 287 -12.35 6.53 1.94
CA VAL A 287 -13.70 7.04 1.61
C VAL A 287 -13.70 8.58 1.55
N CYS A 288 -13.08 9.24 2.53
CA CYS A 288 -12.97 10.69 2.53
C CYS A 288 -12.14 11.21 1.35
N VAL A 289 -11.03 10.53 1.03
CA VAL A 289 -10.19 10.84 -0.14
C VAL A 289 -10.95 10.62 -1.45
N HIS A 290 -11.80 9.58 -1.55
CA HIS A 290 -12.68 9.37 -2.71
C HIS A 290 -13.67 10.52 -2.88
N ARG A 291 -14.26 11.04 -1.79
CA ARG A 291 -15.17 12.20 -1.84
C ARG A 291 -14.44 13.46 -2.31
N LEU A 292 -13.28 13.76 -1.72
CA LEU A 292 -12.44 14.89 -2.12
C LEU A 292 -12.03 14.80 -3.59
N LEU A 293 -11.63 13.60 -4.04
CA LEU A 293 -11.26 13.41 -5.45
C LEU A 293 -12.47 13.59 -6.37
N ALA A 294 -13.63 13.02 -6.05
CA ALA A 294 -14.85 13.20 -6.83
C ALA A 294 -15.25 14.67 -6.93
N ALA A 295 -15.17 15.41 -5.83
CA ALA A 295 -15.44 16.84 -5.82
C ALA A 295 -14.43 17.65 -6.61
N SER A 296 -13.13 17.31 -6.54
CA SER A 296 -12.09 17.97 -7.36
C SER A 296 -12.26 17.78 -8.87
N LEU A 297 -13.12 16.84 -9.28
CA LEU A 297 -13.47 16.54 -10.67
C LEU A 297 -14.85 17.08 -11.05
N GLY A 298 -15.57 17.74 -10.13
CA GLY A 298 -16.94 18.21 -10.35
C GLY A 298 -17.99 17.11 -10.46
N VAL A 299 -17.67 15.87 -10.05
CA VAL A 299 -18.59 14.73 -10.13
C VAL A 299 -19.66 14.79 -9.03
N GLN A 300 -19.29 15.28 -7.85
CA GLN A 300 -20.18 15.48 -6.70
C GLN A 300 -19.75 16.75 -5.96
N SER A 301 -20.65 17.45 -5.28
CA SER A 301 -20.27 18.50 -4.34
C SER A 301 -19.65 17.88 -3.08
N LEU A 302 -18.79 18.65 -2.40
CA LEU A 302 -18.33 18.34 -1.04
C LEU A 302 -19.48 18.41 -0.03
#